data_AF-A0A946X0I8-F1
#
_entry.id   AF-A0A946X0I8-F1
#
_cell.length_a   1.000
_cell.length_b   1.000
_cell.length_c   1.000
_cell.angle_alpha   90.00
_cell.angle_beta   90.00
_cell.angle_gamma   90.00
#
_symmetry.space_group_name_H-M   'P 1'
#
loop_
_entity.id
_entity.type
_entity.pdbx_description
1 polymer ?
#
loop_
_entity_poly.entity_id
_entity_poly.type
_entity_poly.pdbx_seq_one_letter_code
_entity_poly.pdbx_strand_id
1 'polypeptide(L)'
;MDSNVKAINANVKAEEVAIEFQDLDLISAPVIDSNNKLLGQITIDDVVDVIQDQVNSEIFNMAGLDDEDDMFAPILISSKRRAVWLGANLVAAFIVATAVSLFQETLDQIVILAVLMPIVASMGGVAGNQTLILVIRGIAMGKIQKSNAIKLLNKEALVALLNGFIWSIVVSIIAVIFFRTKWEIGIIVGISMLINIIASAIAGVSIPFILKRIGIDPALAGGVMMTTLTDVLGFITFLGLATVFLPYII
;
A
#
# COMPACT_ATOMS: atom_id res chain seq x y z
N MET A 1 -13.26 -16.86 -42.45
CA MET A 1 -12.70 -15.69 -41.75
C MET A 1 -13.33 -15.65 -40.38
N ASP A 2 -12.52 -15.62 -39.33
CA ASP A 2 -13.04 -15.48 -37.97
C ASP A 2 -13.40 -14.02 -37.73
N SER A 3 -14.70 -13.75 -37.60
CA SER A 3 -15.25 -12.41 -37.37
C SER A 3 -15.14 -11.96 -35.90
N ASN A 4 -14.56 -12.79 -35.03
CA ASN A 4 -14.37 -12.48 -33.61
C ASN A 4 -13.02 -11.83 -33.28
N VAL A 5 -12.19 -11.50 -34.27
CA VAL A 5 -10.93 -10.79 -34.03
C VAL A 5 -11.25 -9.37 -33.55
N LYS A 6 -11.04 -9.13 -32.26
CA LYS A 6 -11.33 -7.86 -31.60
C LYS A 6 -10.27 -6.83 -32.03
N ALA A 7 -10.73 -5.76 -32.68
CA ALA A 7 -9.87 -4.67 -33.12
C ALA A 7 -9.60 -3.70 -31.96
N ILE A 8 -8.36 -3.21 -31.89
CA ILE A 8 -7.91 -2.27 -30.87
C ILE A 8 -8.01 -0.85 -31.42
N ASN A 9 -8.56 0.08 -30.65
CA ASN A 9 -8.64 1.47 -31.07
C ASN A 9 -7.28 2.17 -30.91
N ALA A 10 -6.88 2.99 -31.88
CA ALA A 10 -5.60 3.68 -31.88
C ALA A 10 -5.38 4.65 -30.69
N ASN A 11 -6.44 5.02 -29.96
CA ASN A 11 -6.34 5.89 -28.79
C ASN A 11 -6.17 5.13 -27.46
N VAL A 12 -6.19 3.79 -27.49
CA VAL A 12 -5.94 2.96 -26.30
C VAL A 12 -4.47 3.09 -25.91
N LYS A 13 -4.20 3.21 -24.60
CA LYS A 13 -2.83 3.33 -24.12
C LYS A 13 -2.06 2.03 -24.29
N ALA A 14 -0.74 2.12 -24.44
CA ALA A 14 0.12 0.96 -24.64
C ALA A 14 -0.03 -0.09 -23.53
N GLU A 15 -0.18 0.33 -22.27
CA GLU A 15 -0.33 -0.59 -21.14
C GLU A 15 -1.66 -1.37 -21.21
N GLU A 16 -2.73 -0.71 -21.67
CA GLU A 16 -4.04 -1.36 -21.87
C GLU A 16 -4.01 -2.36 -23.03
N VAL A 17 -3.25 -2.06 -24.10
CA VAL A 17 -2.99 -3.00 -25.21
C VAL A 17 -2.22 -4.22 -24.71
N ALA A 18 -1.19 -4.02 -23.89
CA ALA A 18 -0.38 -5.10 -23.32
C ALA A 18 -1.22 -6.07 -22.47
N ILE A 19 -2.12 -5.53 -21.63
CA ILE A 19 -3.08 -6.35 -20.87
C ILE A 19 -3.98 -7.16 -21.81
N GLU A 20 -4.53 -6.55 -22.86
CA GLU A 20 -5.43 -7.25 -23.78
C GLU A 20 -4.73 -8.37 -24.56
N PHE A 21 -3.49 -8.17 -24.97
CA PHE A 21 -2.66 -9.22 -25.57
C PHE A 21 -2.38 -10.38 -24.61
N GLN A 22 -2.12 -10.09 -23.32
CA GLN A 22 -1.90 -11.12 -22.29
C GLN A 22 -3.18 -11.88 -21.93
N ASP A 23 -4.31 -11.19 -21.78
CA ASP A 23 -5.57 -11.80 -21.35
C ASP A 23 -6.21 -12.66 -22.46
N LEU A 24 -5.93 -12.36 -23.73
CA LEU A 24 -6.50 -13.04 -24.89
C LEU A 24 -5.51 -13.90 -25.69
N ASP A 25 -4.27 -14.06 -25.21
CA ASP A 25 -3.18 -14.80 -25.89
C ASP A 25 -2.99 -14.37 -27.36
N LEU A 26 -3.03 -13.06 -27.64
CA LEU A 26 -2.95 -12.54 -29.00
C LEU A 26 -1.52 -12.55 -29.53
N ILE A 27 -1.35 -12.98 -30.79
CA ILE A 27 -0.09 -12.87 -31.53
C ILE A 27 -0.05 -11.54 -32.30
N SER A 28 -1.21 -11.06 -32.74
CA SER A 28 -1.37 -9.80 -33.47
C SER A 28 -2.79 -9.29 -33.33
N ALA A 29 -2.98 -7.99 -33.39
CA ALA A 29 -4.30 -7.36 -33.37
C ALA A 29 -4.40 -6.22 -34.41
N PRO A 30 -5.52 -6.11 -35.14
CA PRO A 30 -5.74 -4.99 -36.05
C PRO A 30 -6.03 -3.69 -35.26
N VAL A 31 -5.45 -2.59 -35.70
CA VAL A 31 -5.64 -1.26 -35.10
C VAL A 31 -6.59 -0.44 -35.97
N ILE A 32 -7.62 0.14 -35.35
CA ILE A 32 -8.64 0.93 -36.02
C ILE A 32 -8.72 2.36 -35.48
N ASP A 33 -9.17 3.28 -36.32
CA ASP A 33 -9.54 4.63 -35.89
C ASP A 33 -10.94 4.67 -35.25
N SER A 34 -11.37 5.86 -34.80
CA SER A 34 -12.71 6.08 -34.24
C SER A 34 -13.87 5.83 -35.22
N ASN A 35 -13.59 5.72 -36.53
CA ASN A 35 -14.55 5.43 -37.59
C ASN A 35 -14.51 3.96 -38.04
N ASN A 36 -13.87 3.07 -37.27
CA ASN A 36 -13.65 1.65 -37.59
C ASN A 36 -12.84 1.42 -38.88
N LYS A 37 -12.03 2.39 -39.30
CA LYS A 37 -11.12 2.23 -40.43
C LYS A 37 -9.83 1.58 -39.95
N LEU A 38 -9.40 0.51 -40.62
CA LEU A 38 -8.13 -0.15 -40.35
C LEU A 38 -6.97 0.82 -40.65
N LEU A 39 -6.15 1.05 -39.64
CA LEU A 39 -4.93 1.87 -39.71
C LEU A 39 -3.68 1.01 -39.83
N GLY A 40 -3.66 -0.15 -39.17
CA GLY A 40 -2.49 -1.02 -39.11
C GLY A 40 -2.71 -2.24 -38.25
N GLN A 41 -1.63 -2.83 -37.75
CA GLN A 41 -1.64 -3.94 -36.82
C GLN A 41 -0.56 -3.74 -35.76
N ILE A 42 -0.77 -4.35 -34.59
CA ILE A 42 0.24 -4.51 -33.53
C ILE A 42 0.57 -5.99 -33.44
N THR A 43 1.83 -6.34 -33.20
CA THR A 43 2.29 -7.72 -33.03
C THR A 43 2.87 -7.93 -31.63
N ILE A 44 2.94 -9.20 -31.21
CA ILE A 44 3.37 -9.56 -29.85
C ILE A 44 4.80 -9.10 -29.53
N ASP A 45 5.70 -9.04 -30.52
CA ASP A 45 7.06 -8.53 -30.34
C ASP A 45 7.09 -7.07 -29.89
N ASP A 46 6.24 -6.20 -30.44
CA ASP A 46 6.11 -4.80 -29.99
C ASP A 46 5.55 -4.70 -28.56
N VAL A 47 4.68 -5.64 -28.19
CA VAL A 47 3.99 -5.64 -26.89
C VAL A 47 4.89 -6.16 -25.76
N VAL A 48 5.84 -7.04 -26.08
CA VAL A 48 6.77 -7.61 -25.08
C VAL A 48 7.60 -6.52 -24.40
N ASP A 49 8.05 -5.51 -25.14
CA ASP A 49 8.83 -4.40 -24.59
C ASP A 49 7.98 -3.58 -23.61
N VAL A 50 6.74 -3.25 -24.01
CA VAL A 50 5.78 -2.54 -23.14
C VAL A 50 5.51 -3.30 -21.84
N ILE A 51 5.39 -4.63 -21.91
CA ILE A 51 5.21 -5.47 -20.72
C ILE A 51 6.42 -5.37 -19.79
N GLN A 52 7.64 -5.39 -20.33
CA GLN A 52 8.86 -5.28 -19.52
C GLN A 52 8.99 -3.91 -18.87
N ASP A 53 8.79 -2.84 -19.64
CA ASP A 53 8.87 -1.46 -19.16
C ASP A 53 7.86 -1.21 -18.04
N GLN A 54 6.62 -1.70 -18.18
CA GLN A 54 5.60 -1.58 -17.15
C GLN A 54 6.03 -2.25 -15.84
N VAL A 55 6.58 -3.46 -15.90
CA VAL A 55 7.03 -4.20 -14.71
C VAL A 55 8.19 -3.47 -14.02
N ASN A 56 9.15 -2.96 -14.79
CA ASN A 56 10.30 -2.22 -14.27
C ASN A 56 9.86 -0.91 -13.60
N SER A 57 9.06 -0.12 -14.30
CA SER A 57 8.48 1.12 -13.79
C SER A 57 7.69 0.91 -12.48
N GLU A 58 6.87 -0.14 -12.37
CA GLU A 58 6.15 -0.45 -11.13
C GLU A 58 7.10 -0.72 -9.95
N ILE A 59 8.20 -1.46 -10.17
CA ILE A 59 9.19 -1.77 -9.14
C ILE A 59 9.93 -0.52 -8.67
N PHE A 60 10.39 0.32 -9.61
CA PHE A 60 11.09 1.55 -9.27
C PHE A 60 10.18 2.54 -8.55
N ASN A 61 8.94 2.69 -9.03
CA ASN A 61 7.96 3.58 -8.42
C ASN A 61 7.65 3.20 -6.97
N MET A 62 7.54 1.90 -6.66
CA MET A 62 7.35 1.43 -5.27
C MET A 62 8.52 1.78 -4.34
N ALA A 63 9.73 1.94 -4.88
CA ALA A 63 10.90 2.41 -4.14
C ALA A 63 11.00 3.94 -4.05
N GLY A 64 10.06 4.68 -4.66
CA GLY A 64 10.14 6.14 -4.81
C GLY A 64 11.26 6.57 -5.76
N LEU A 65 11.63 5.70 -6.70
CA LEU A 65 12.61 5.96 -7.76
C LEU A 65 11.88 6.08 -9.09
N ASP A 66 12.44 6.91 -9.98
CA ASP A 66 12.04 6.97 -11.38
C ASP A 66 12.88 5.94 -12.17
N ASP A 67 12.46 5.56 -13.38
CA ASP A 67 12.99 4.45 -14.19
C ASP A 67 14.50 4.54 -14.56
N GLU A 68 15.00 3.67 -15.45
CA GLU A 68 16.40 3.46 -15.87
C GLU A 68 17.33 4.69 -15.91
N ASP A 69 16.80 5.87 -16.22
CA ASP A 69 17.49 7.16 -16.14
C ASP A 69 18.18 7.40 -14.78
N ASP A 70 17.62 6.91 -13.67
CA ASP A 70 18.12 7.20 -12.32
C ASP A 70 19.35 6.35 -11.92
N MET A 71 19.58 5.19 -12.54
CA MET A 71 20.76 4.36 -12.27
C MET A 71 22.04 4.96 -12.84
N PHE A 72 21.95 5.56 -14.03
CA PHE A 72 23.08 6.20 -14.72
C PHE A 72 23.01 7.73 -14.66
N ALA A 73 22.02 8.29 -13.96
CA ALA A 73 21.89 9.72 -13.76
C ALA A 73 23.13 10.30 -13.07
N PRO A 74 23.57 11.52 -13.45
CA PRO A 74 24.50 12.31 -12.67
C PRO A 74 24.06 12.42 -11.20
N ILE A 75 25.03 12.32 -10.29
CA ILE A 75 24.82 12.30 -8.82
C ILE A 75 23.87 13.42 -8.36
N LEU A 76 24.01 14.64 -8.91
CA LEU A 76 23.19 15.80 -8.54
C LEU A 76 21.71 15.63 -8.93
N ILE A 77 21.42 14.97 -10.04
CA ILE A 77 20.05 14.75 -10.53
C ILE A 77 19.37 13.70 -9.65
N SER A 78 20.02 12.55 -9.45
CA SER A 78 19.51 11.47 -8.58
C SER A 78 19.34 11.97 -7.13
N SER A 79 20.30 12.74 -6.62
CA SER A 79 20.22 13.33 -5.28
C SER A 79 19.02 14.27 -5.14
N LYS A 80 18.74 15.13 -6.12
CA LYS A 80 17.59 16.05 -6.09
C LYS A 80 16.26 15.29 -6.10
N ARG A 81 16.12 14.27 -6.95
CA ARG A 81 14.91 13.41 -7.02
C ARG A 81 14.66 12.72 -5.69
N ARG A 82 15.68 12.06 -5.14
CA ARG A 82 15.60 11.40 -3.82
C ARG A 82 15.35 12.40 -2.69
N ALA A 83 15.92 13.60 -2.75
CA ALA A 83 15.71 14.63 -1.72
C ALA A 83 14.24 15.09 -1.63
N VAL A 84 13.53 15.19 -2.77
CA VAL A 84 12.09 15.49 -2.77
C VAL A 84 11.31 14.40 -2.07
N TRP A 85 11.60 13.14 -2.39
CA TRP A 85 10.95 11.99 -1.76
C TRP A 85 11.25 11.88 -0.26
N LEU A 86 12.52 12.05 0.13
CA LEU A 86 12.94 12.10 1.53
C LEU A 86 12.26 13.26 2.28
N GLY A 87 12.11 14.41 1.63
CA GLY A 87 11.38 15.55 2.18
C GLY A 87 9.90 15.24 2.45
N ALA A 88 9.22 14.55 1.53
CA ALA A 88 7.85 14.10 1.74
C ALA A 88 7.74 13.10 2.90
N ASN A 89 8.65 12.13 2.99
CA ASN A 89 8.70 11.19 4.10
C ASN A 89 9.01 11.89 5.45
N LEU A 90 9.85 12.93 5.44
CA LEU A 90 10.14 13.72 6.62
C LEU A 90 8.88 14.44 7.14
N VAL A 91 8.06 15.00 6.25
CA VAL A 91 6.77 15.61 6.64
C VAL A 91 5.85 14.56 7.28
N ALA A 92 5.76 13.37 6.69
CA ALA A 92 5.04 12.24 7.28
C ALA A 92 5.56 11.89 8.68
N ALA A 93 6.88 11.82 8.86
CA ALA A 93 7.50 11.56 10.16
C ALA A 93 7.14 12.62 11.21
N PHE A 94 7.04 13.90 10.83
CA PHE A 94 6.57 14.97 11.74
C PHE A 94 5.09 14.83 12.11
N ILE A 95 4.24 14.38 11.18
CA ILE A 95 2.82 14.10 11.48
C ILE A 95 2.73 12.99 12.53
N VAL A 96 3.49 11.90 12.34
CA VAL A 96 3.57 10.79 13.29
C VAL A 96 4.10 11.25 14.65
N ALA A 97 5.20 12.02 14.67
CA ALA A 97 5.77 12.56 15.91
C ALA A 97 4.79 13.47 16.67
N THR A 98 4.02 14.29 15.93
CA THR A 98 2.97 15.14 16.51
C THR A 98 1.88 14.28 17.15
N ALA A 99 1.43 13.20 16.49
CA ALA A 99 0.43 12.30 17.05
C ALA A 99 0.92 11.62 18.35
N VAL A 100 2.19 11.21 18.40
CA VAL A 100 2.80 10.64 19.62
C VAL A 100 2.94 11.69 20.73
N SER A 101 3.25 12.95 20.39
CA SER A 101 3.43 14.02 21.37
C SER A 101 2.19 14.29 22.23
N LEU A 102 0.99 13.97 21.72
CA LEU A 102 -0.27 14.08 22.46
C LEU A 102 -0.35 13.15 23.68
N PHE A 103 0.53 12.14 23.76
CA PHE A 103 0.53 11.11 24.79
C PHE A 103 1.82 11.09 25.63
N GLN A 104 2.56 12.20 25.66
CA GLN A 104 3.80 12.32 26.44
C GLN A 104 3.60 11.97 27.93
N GLU A 105 2.52 12.48 28.54
CA GLU A 105 2.22 12.21 29.96
C GLU A 105 2.02 10.71 30.24
N THR A 106 1.43 9.98 29.30
CA THR A 106 1.22 8.53 29.39
C THR A 106 2.54 7.77 29.27
N LEU A 107 3.40 8.19 28.36
CA LEU A 107 4.72 7.59 28.14
C LEU A 107 5.65 7.80 29.35
N ASP A 108 5.58 8.95 30.00
CA ASP A 108 6.36 9.25 31.21
C ASP A 108 5.98 8.33 32.38
N GLN A 109 4.71 7.93 32.46
CA GLN A 109 4.23 7.02 33.50
C GLN A 109 4.55 5.56 33.20
N ILE A 110 4.49 5.15 31.93
CA ILE A 110 4.68 3.76 31.50
C ILE A 110 5.67 3.70 30.33
N VAL A 111 6.95 3.77 30.65
CA VAL A 111 8.06 3.79 29.67
C VAL A 111 8.05 2.57 28.74
N ILE A 112 7.56 1.41 29.22
CA ILE A 112 7.51 0.19 28.39
C ILE A 112 6.59 0.32 27.18
N LEU A 113 5.61 1.24 27.20
CA LEU A 113 4.78 1.53 26.02
C LEU A 113 5.68 1.95 24.84
N ALA A 114 6.73 2.74 25.08
CA ALA A 114 7.63 3.17 24.01
C ALA A 114 8.41 2.02 23.36
N VAL A 115 8.71 0.96 24.13
CA VAL A 115 9.37 -0.24 23.62
C VAL A 115 8.42 -1.10 22.79
N LEU A 116 7.12 -1.08 23.12
CA LEU A 116 6.09 -1.86 22.44
C LEU A 116 5.50 -1.14 21.21
N MET A 117 5.59 0.19 21.14
CA MET A 117 5.11 1.01 20.02
C MET A 117 5.55 0.47 18.64
N PRO A 118 6.85 0.17 18.39
CA PRO A 118 7.29 -0.28 17.06
C PRO A 118 6.65 -1.60 16.62
N ILE A 119 6.27 -2.47 17.56
CA ILE A 119 5.64 -3.75 17.25
C ILE A 119 4.23 -3.53 16.68
N VAL A 120 3.45 -2.67 17.33
CA VAL A 120 2.07 -2.36 16.92
C VAL A 120 2.05 -1.66 15.55
N ALA A 121 2.95 -0.69 15.34
CA ALA A 121 3.09 0.02 14.08
C ALA A 121 3.54 -0.92 12.94
N SER A 122 4.60 -1.71 13.17
CA SER A 122 5.16 -2.61 12.17
C SER A 122 4.15 -3.63 11.66
N MET A 123 3.38 -4.26 12.57
CA MET A 123 2.40 -5.28 12.16
C MET A 123 1.24 -4.70 11.33
N GLY A 124 0.79 -3.49 11.65
CA GLY A 124 -0.19 -2.77 10.82
C GLY A 124 0.38 -2.40 9.46
N GLY A 125 1.57 -1.80 9.44
CA GLY A 125 2.26 -1.40 8.21
C GLY A 125 2.52 -2.57 7.26
N VAL A 126 2.98 -3.72 7.78
CA VAL A 126 3.24 -4.92 6.96
C VAL A 126 1.94 -5.49 6.39
N ALA A 127 0.91 -5.69 7.20
CA ALA A 127 -0.38 -6.21 6.72
C ALA A 127 -1.00 -5.27 5.68
N GLY A 128 -0.94 -3.97 5.95
CA GLY A 128 -1.42 -2.93 5.08
C GLY A 128 -0.69 -2.85 3.74
N ASN A 129 0.64 -2.88 3.75
CA ASN A 129 1.46 -2.87 2.54
C ASN A 129 1.23 -4.11 1.67
N GLN A 130 0.99 -5.28 2.27
CA GLN A 130 0.62 -6.48 1.50
C GLN A 130 -0.68 -6.25 0.72
N THR A 131 -1.72 -5.74 1.38
CA THR A 131 -2.98 -5.41 0.72
C THR A 131 -2.79 -4.32 -0.33
N LEU A 132 -2.01 -3.28 -0.03
CA LEU A 132 -1.70 -2.18 -0.95
C LEU A 132 -1.07 -2.69 -2.25
N ILE A 133 -0.02 -3.51 -2.17
CA ILE A 133 0.69 -4.06 -3.33
C ILE A 133 -0.25 -4.90 -4.20
N LEU A 134 -1.06 -5.76 -3.57
CA LEU A 134 -2.05 -6.58 -4.28
C LEU A 134 -3.08 -5.72 -5.03
N VAL A 135 -3.52 -4.62 -4.41
CA VAL A 135 -4.51 -3.71 -4.98
C VAL A 135 -3.90 -2.89 -6.12
N ILE A 136 -2.69 -2.34 -5.95
CA ILE A 136 -1.96 -1.60 -7.00
C ILE A 136 -1.78 -2.48 -8.23
N ARG A 137 -1.24 -3.69 -8.04
CA ARG A 137 -1.02 -4.65 -9.13
C ARG A 137 -2.34 -5.04 -9.81
N GLY A 138 -3.40 -5.31 -9.04
CA GLY A 138 -4.68 -5.66 -9.63
C GLY A 138 -5.34 -4.50 -10.38
N ILE A 139 -5.10 -3.24 -9.97
CA ILE A 139 -5.53 -2.06 -10.74
C ILE A 139 -4.72 -1.94 -12.03
N ALA A 140 -3.40 -2.12 -11.96
CA ALA A 140 -2.49 -2.03 -13.10
C ALA A 140 -2.76 -3.11 -14.15
N MET A 141 -3.21 -4.30 -13.74
CA MET A 141 -3.63 -5.40 -14.62
C MET A 141 -5.10 -5.31 -15.08
N GLY A 142 -5.84 -4.24 -14.75
CA GLY A 142 -7.27 -4.12 -15.10
C GLY A 142 -8.22 -5.07 -14.37
N LYS A 143 -7.72 -5.94 -13.48
CA LYS A 143 -8.48 -6.95 -12.71
C LYS A 143 -9.28 -6.34 -11.56
N ILE A 144 -8.86 -5.20 -11.03
CA ILE A 144 -9.53 -4.47 -9.96
C ILE A 144 -10.10 -3.16 -10.49
N GLN A 145 -11.42 -3.00 -10.34
CA GLN A 145 -12.17 -1.84 -10.78
C GLN A 145 -13.09 -1.36 -9.65
N LYS A 146 -13.68 -0.16 -9.80
CA LYS A 146 -14.60 0.39 -8.78
C LYS A 146 -15.78 -0.55 -8.47
N SER A 147 -16.23 -1.34 -9.44
CA SER A 147 -17.34 -2.29 -9.30
C SER A 147 -17.05 -3.47 -8.38
N ASN A 148 -15.78 -3.93 -8.30
CA ASN A 148 -15.38 -5.06 -7.45
C ASN A 148 -14.63 -4.64 -6.17
N ALA A 149 -14.32 -3.34 -6.03
CA ALA A 149 -13.59 -2.78 -4.89
C ALA A 149 -14.22 -3.09 -3.53
N ILE A 150 -15.56 -3.01 -3.41
CA ILE A 150 -16.26 -3.30 -2.13
C ILE A 150 -16.15 -4.78 -1.77
N LYS A 151 -16.26 -5.67 -2.76
CA LYS A 151 -16.12 -7.12 -2.54
C LYS A 151 -14.69 -7.46 -2.09
N LEU A 152 -13.70 -6.83 -2.70
CA LEU A 152 -12.30 -6.96 -2.31
C LEU A 152 -12.07 -6.42 -0.88
N LEU A 153 -12.60 -5.23 -0.57
CA LEU A 153 -12.51 -4.65 0.78
C LEU A 153 -13.04 -5.60 1.85
N ASN A 154 -14.22 -6.18 1.64
CA ASN A 154 -14.82 -7.11 2.59
C ASN A 154 -13.97 -8.38 2.76
N LYS A 155 -13.42 -8.92 1.66
CA LYS A 155 -12.52 -10.07 1.70
C LYS A 155 -11.26 -9.76 2.51
N GLU A 156 -10.59 -8.65 2.21
CA GLU A 156 -9.33 -8.27 2.87
C GLU A 156 -9.55 -7.89 4.33
N ALA A 157 -10.66 -7.23 4.67
CA ALA A 157 -11.03 -6.96 6.06
C ALA A 157 -11.24 -8.25 6.86
N LEU A 158 -11.84 -9.29 6.25
CA LEU A 158 -12.01 -10.58 6.91
C LEU A 158 -10.67 -11.33 7.09
N VAL A 159 -9.81 -11.30 6.07
CA VAL A 159 -8.45 -11.87 6.15
C VAL A 159 -7.65 -11.17 7.26
N ALA A 160 -7.75 -9.84 7.34
CA ALA A 160 -7.10 -9.03 8.37
C ALA A 160 -7.67 -9.31 9.77
N LEU A 161 -8.98 -9.51 9.90
CA LEU A 161 -9.61 -9.86 11.17
C LEU A 161 -9.11 -11.23 11.67
N LEU A 162 -9.11 -12.25 10.80
CA LEU A 162 -8.70 -13.60 11.16
C LEU A 162 -7.21 -13.67 11.55
N ASN A 163 -6.33 -13.14 10.70
CA ASN A 163 -4.89 -13.14 10.97
C ASN A 163 -4.54 -12.18 12.11
N GLY A 164 -5.17 -11.00 12.13
CA GLY A 164 -4.98 -10.00 13.16
C GLY A 164 -5.34 -10.54 14.53
N PHE A 165 -6.43 -11.29 14.66
CA PHE A 165 -6.82 -11.88 15.94
C PHE A 165 -5.77 -12.86 16.47
N ILE A 166 -5.31 -13.78 15.62
CA ILE A 166 -4.29 -14.78 16.00
C ILE A 166 -3.00 -14.09 16.41
N TRP A 167 -2.47 -13.19 15.57
CA TRP A 167 -1.20 -12.53 15.85
C TRP A 167 -1.27 -11.56 17.02
N SER A 168 -2.41 -10.89 17.23
CA SER A 168 -2.60 -10.00 18.38
C SER A 168 -2.58 -10.77 19.70
N ILE A 169 -3.15 -11.98 19.76
CA ILE A 169 -3.06 -12.85 20.94
C ILE A 169 -1.61 -13.27 21.20
N VAL A 170 -0.91 -13.72 20.14
CA VAL A 170 0.49 -14.15 20.25
C VAL A 170 1.37 -13.01 20.76
N VAL A 171 1.27 -11.82 20.15
CA VAL A 171 2.05 -10.65 20.56
C VAL A 171 1.66 -10.16 21.95
N SER A 172 0.38 -10.19 22.31
CA SER A 172 -0.09 -9.85 23.67
C SER A 172 0.57 -10.72 24.74
N ILE A 173 0.59 -12.04 24.53
CA ILE A 173 1.20 -13.01 25.45
C ILE A 173 2.72 -12.81 25.51
N ILE A 174 3.37 -12.65 24.36
CA ILE A 174 4.82 -12.41 24.29
C ILE A 174 5.17 -11.10 25.01
N ALA A 175 4.38 -10.04 24.83
CA ALA A 175 4.60 -8.77 25.50
C ALA A 175 4.64 -8.93 27.02
N VAL A 176 3.67 -9.67 27.58
CA VAL A 176 3.60 -9.96 29.02
C VAL A 176 4.76 -10.81 29.50
N ILE A 177 5.04 -11.93 28.82
CA ILE A 177 6.05 -12.91 29.28
C ILE A 177 7.47 -12.37 29.10
N PHE A 178 7.77 -11.83 27.93
CA PHE A 178 9.13 -11.43 27.55
C PHE A 178 9.54 -10.14 28.24
N PHE A 179 8.68 -9.12 28.22
CA PHE A 179 8.96 -7.83 28.86
C PHE A 179 8.52 -7.77 30.32
N ARG A 180 7.97 -8.87 30.85
CA ARG A 180 7.52 -8.99 32.25
C ARG A 180 6.57 -7.87 32.66
N THR A 181 5.68 -7.47 31.76
CA THR A 181 4.69 -6.41 31.99
C THR A 181 3.46 -6.94 32.73
N LYS A 182 2.61 -6.04 33.22
CA LYS A 182 1.27 -6.42 33.71
C LYS A 182 0.39 -6.90 32.52
N TRP A 183 -0.62 -7.71 32.83
CA TRP A 183 -1.53 -8.29 31.81
C TRP A 183 -2.33 -7.23 31.06
N GLU A 184 -2.65 -6.13 31.73
CA GLU A 184 -3.37 -4.97 31.18
C GLU A 184 -2.62 -4.39 29.97
N ILE A 185 -1.29 -4.27 30.07
CA ILE A 185 -0.44 -3.79 28.97
C ILE A 185 -0.50 -4.77 27.79
N GLY A 186 -0.43 -6.08 28.06
CA GLY A 186 -0.59 -7.12 27.05
C GLY A 186 -1.93 -7.01 26.31
N ILE A 187 -3.03 -6.81 27.05
CA ILE A 187 -4.37 -6.66 26.48
C ILE A 187 -4.45 -5.41 25.59
N ILE A 188 -3.88 -4.28 26.05
CA ILE A 188 -3.82 -3.04 25.28
C ILE A 188 -3.04 -3.24 23.98
N VAL A 189 -1.88 -3.90 24.03
CA VAL A 189 -1.10 -4.26 22.82
C VAL A 189 -1.96 -5.10 21.88
N GLY A 190 -2.60 -6.16 22.37
CA GLY A 190 -3.42 -7.04 21.52
C GLY A 190 -4.60 -6.33 20.87
N ILE A 191 -5.37 -5.55 21.63
CA ILE A 191 -6.53 -4.82 21.10
C ILE A 191 -6.08 -3.75 20.10
N SER A 192 -5.06 -2.96 20.45
CA SER A 192 -4.53 -1.90 19.57
C SER A 192 -3.99 -2.48 18.25
N MET A 193 -3.26 -3.59 18.32
CA MET A 193 -2.74 -4.28 17.14
C MET A 193 -3.85 -4.83 16.26
N LEU A 194 -4.91 -5.42 16.82
CA LEU A 194 -6.06 -5.90 16.07
C LEU A 194 -6.75 -4.75 15.33
N ILE A 195 -7.02 -3.64 16.02
CA ILE A 195 -7.62 -2.45 15.43
C ILE A 195 -6.72 -1.91 14.32
N ASN A 196 -5.41 -1.81 14.56
CA ASN A 196 -4.47 -1.28 13.59
C ASN A 196 -4.41 -2.15 12.33
N ILE A 197 -4.36 -3.49 12.46
CA ILE A 197 -4.34 -4.41 11.31
C ILE A 197 -5.61 -4.30 10.46
N ILE A 198 -6.78 -4.21 11.09
CA ILE A 198 -8.06 -4.06 10.39
C ILE A 198 -8.10 -2.71 9.66
N ALA A 199 -7.73 -1.62 10.35
CA ALA A 199 -7.66 -0.30 9.75
C ALA A 199 -6.66 -0.25 8.59
N SER A 200 -5.53 -0.95 8.73
CA SER A 200 -4.49 -1.07 7.71
C SER A 200 -5.01 -1.79 6.47
N ALA A 201 -5.75 -2.89 6.61
CA ALA A 201 -6.33 -3.58 5.46
C ALA A 201 -7.35 -2.71 4.70
N ILE A 202 -8.19 -1.97 5.43
CA ILE A 202 -9.15 -1.03 4.84
C ILE A 202 -8.41 0.08 4.08
N ALA A 203 -7.37 0.63 4.68
CA ALA A 203 -6.52 1.65 4.07
C ALA A 203 -5.79 1.12 2.83
N GLY A 204 -5.23 -0.10 2.89
CA GLY A 204 -4.50 -0.73 1.79
C GLY A 204 -5.37 -0.92 0.54
N VAL A 205 -6.67 -1.20 0.71
CA VAL A 205 -7.62 -1.21 -0.41
C VAL A 205 -7.99 0.20 -0.85
N SER A 206 -8.21 1.13 0.08
CA SER A 206 -8.79 2.44 -0.21
C SER A 206 -7.80 3.45 -0.80
N ILE A 207 -6.55 3.47 -0.31
CA ILE A 207 -5.52 4.45 -0.69
C ILE A 207 -5.28 4.48 -2.20
N PRO A 208 -5.09 3.34 -2.91
CA PRO A 208 -4.88 3.37 -4.35
C PRO A 208 -6.02 4.02 -5.14
N PHE A 209 -7.28 3.77 -4.74
CA PHE A 209 -8.42 4.40 -5.39
C PHE A 209 -8.52 5.91 -5.11
N ILE A 210 -8.17 6.33 -3.90
CA ILE A 210 -8.15 7.74 -3.51
C ILE A 210 -7.07 8.47 -4.32
N LEU A 211 -5.85 7.94 -4.35
CA LEU A 211 -4.72 8.49 -5.11
C LEU A 211 -5.05 8.59 -6.60
N LYS A 212 -5.58 7.52 -7.20
CA LYS A 212 -6.01 7.52 -8.61
C LYS A 212 -7.10 8.55 -8.89
N ARG A 213 -8.01 8.81 -7.94
CA ARG A 213 -9.08 9.82 -8.09
C ARG A 213 -8.52 11.26 -8.09
N ILE A 214 -7.47 11.53 -7.32
CA ILE A 214 -6.83 12.85 -7.26
C ILE A 214 -5.68 13.01 -8.28
N GLY A 215 -5.46 12.02 -9.14
CA GLY A 215 -4.45 12.07 -10.20
C GLY A 215 -3.02 11.80 -9.74
N ILE A 216 -2.83 11.23 -8.55
CA ILE A 216 -1.51 10.79 -8.04
C ILE A 216 -1.36 9.30 -8.32
N ASP A 217 -0.19 8.90 -8.82
CA ASP A 217 0.12 7.49 -9.05
C ASP A 217 0.17 6.70 -7.71
N PRO A 218 -0.69 5.69 -7.51
CA PRO A 218 -0.64 4.81 -6.35
C PRO A 218 0.68 4.07 -6.15
N ALA A 219 1.39 3.71 -7.23
CA ALA A 219 2.66 2.99 -7.14
C ALA A 219 3.74 3.87 -6.50
N LEU A 220 3.74 5.16 -6.80
CA LEU A 220 4.66 6.15 -6.22
C LEU A 220 4.29 6.49 -4.77
N ALA A 221 3.08 6.98 -4.53
CA ALA A 221 2.73 7.57 -3.24
C ALA A 221 2.12 6.58 -2.22
N GLY A 222 1.69 5.40 -2.68
CA GLY A 222 0.93 4.45 -1.88
C GLY A 222 1.66 3.99 -0.62
N GLY A 223 2.94 3.60 -0.75
CA GLY A 223 3.71 3.02 0.36
C GLY A 223 3.96 4.00 1.51
N VAL A 224 4.32 5.24 1.20
CA VAL A 224 4.55 6.28 2.22
C VAL A 224 3.23 6.72 2.86
N MET A 225 2.18 6.95 2.08
CA MET A 225 0.84 7.24 2.61
C MET A 225 0.37 6.12 3.53
N MET A 226 0.60 4.86 3.14
CA MET A 226 0.22 3.69 3.90
C MET A 226 0.94 3.66 5.25
N THR A 227 2.27 3.72 5.23
CA THR A 227 3.09 3.67 6.45
C THR A 227 2.75 4.82 7.40
N THR A 228 2.59 6.03 6.87
CA THR A 228 2.20 7.20 7.67
C THR A 228 0.86 6.99 8.36
N LEU A 229 -0.13 6.51 7.62
CA LEU A 229 -1.47 6.28 8.15
C LEU A 229 -1.47 5.16 9.20
N THR A 230 -0.77 4.06 8.96
CA THR A 230 -0.69 2.95 9.91
C THR A 230 0.09 3.31 11.17
N ASP A 231 1.11 4.17 11.07
CA ASP A 231 1.86 4.64 12.23
C ASP A 231 1.00 5.60 13.07
N VAL A 232 0.33 6.57 12.44
CA VAL A 232 -0.57 7.50 13.14
C VAL A 232 -1.71 6.75 13.81
N LEU A 233 -2.41 5.87 13.08
CA LEU A 233 -3.51 5.09 13.64
C LEU A 233 -3.03 4.11 14.71
N GLY A 234 -1.92 3.42 14.47
CA GLY A 234 -1.32 2.49 15.41
C GLY A 234 -0.93 3.16 16.72
N PHE A 235 -0.25 4.31 16.67
CA PHE A 235 0.15 5.03 17.87
C PHE A 235 -1.02 5.67 18.59
N ILE A 236 -1.96 6.31 17.87
CA ILE A 236 -3.15 6.90 18.51
C ILE A 236 -3.99 5.82 19.18
N THR A 237 -4.20 4.68 18.53
CA THR A 237 -5.00 3.60 19.12
C THR A 237 -4.28 2.96 20.31
N PHE A 238 -3.00 2.67 20.20
CA PHE A 238 -2.22 2.06 21.27
C PHE A 238 -2.06 2.98 22.49
N LEU A 239 -1.57 4.20 22.29
CA LEU A 239 -1.35 5.16 23.37
C LEU A 239 -2.67 5.72 23.90
N GLY A 240 -3.67 5.91 23.04
CA GLY A 240 -5.02 6.29 23.46
C GLY A 240 -5.67 5.26 24.37
N LEU A 241 -5.59 3.97 24.02
CA LEU A 241 -6.04 2.89 24.91
C LEU A 241 -5.24 2.88 26.20
N ALA A 242 -3.91 3.00 26.15
CA ALA A 242 -3.08 3.07 27.35
C ALA A 242 -3.46 4.25 28.27
N THR A 243 -3.81 5.39 27.69
CA THR A 243 -4.25 6.60 28.43
C THR A 243 -5.61 6.38 29.11
N VAL A 244 -6.57 5.78 28.41
CA VAL A 244 -7.90 5.50 28.97
C VAL A 244 -7.83 4.46 30.09
N PHE A 245 -6.98 3.45 29.93
CA PHE A 245 -6.81 2.37 30.91
C PHE A 245 -5.73 2.66 31.96
N LEU A 246 -5.08 3.82 31.91
CA LEU A 246 -4.02 4.25 32.83
C LEU A 246 -4.33 4.00 34.32
N PRO A 247 -5.56 4.28 34.84
CA PRO A 247 -5.89 4.03 36.25
C PRO A 247 -5.83 2.56 36.66
N TYR A 248 -5.92 1.63 35.71
CA TYR A 248 -5.83 0.18 35.94
C TYR A 248 -4.41 -0.36 35.75
N ILE A 249 -3.53 0.41 35.10
CA ILE A 249 -2.16 -0.02 34.77
C ILE A 249 -1.17 0.38 35.86
N ILE A 250 -1.42 1.46 36.61
CA ILE A 250 -0.52 1.97 37.65
C ILE A 250 -0.87 1.35 39.00
#